data_AF-A0A379X014-F1
#
_entry.id   AF-A0A379X014-F1
#
_cell.length_a   1.000
_cell.length_b   1.000
_cell.length_c   1.000
_cell.angle_alpha   90.00
_cell.angle_beta   90.00
_cell.angle_gamma   90.00
#
_symmetry.space_group_name_H-M   'P 1'
#
loop_
_entity.id
_entity.type
_entity.pdbx_description
1 polymer ?
#
loop_
_entity_poly.entity_id
_entity_poly.type
_entity_poly.pdbx_seq_one_letter_code
_entity_poly.pdbx_strand_id
1 'polypeptide(L)'
;MTVDIHNQLAEDTTLHWHGLEIPGIVDGGPQGIIPAGGTRTVTFTPQQRAATCWIHPHKHGKTGRQVAMGLAGLVLIEDDEIRKLRLPKQWGIDDVPVIIQDKRFSADGQIDYQLDIMTAAVGWFGDTLLTNGAIYPQHSAPKGWLRLRLLNGCNARSLKYRRQR
;
A
#
# COMPACT_ATOMS: atom_id res chain seq x y z
N MET A 1 19.59 -3.58 -4.40
CA MET A 1 19.09 -4.29 -3.20
C MET A 1 18.62 -5.67 -3.59
N THR A 2 18.70 -6.62 -2.67
CA THR A 2 18.13 -7.97 -2.81
C THR A 2 17.06 -8.14 -1.73
N VAL A 3 15.89 -8.67 -2.11
CA VAL A 3 14.77 -8.87 -1.20
C VAL A 3 14.28 -10.31 -1.30
N ASP A 4 14.20 -10.97 -0.15
CA ASP A 4 13.58 -12.28 0.00
C ASP A 4 12.13 -12.13 0.42
N ILE A 5 11.22 -12.63 -0.41
CA ILE A 5 9.77 -12.52 -0.20
C ILE A 5 9.25 -13.90 0.16
N HIS A 6 8.87 -14.08 1.43
CA HIS A 6 8.31 -15.33 1.94
C HIS A 6 6.78 -15.26 1.94
N ASN A 7 6.12 -16.08 1.11
CA ASN A 7 4.67 -16.19 1.13
C ASN A 7 4.25 -17.22 2.20
N GLN A 8 3.84 -16.73 3.38
CA GLN A 8 3.30 -17.59 4.45
C GLN A 8 1.78 -17.77 4.38
N LEU A 9 1.12 -17.29 3.33
CA LEU A 9 -0.32 -17.48 3.13
C LEU A 9 -0.59 -18.91 2.67
N ALA A 10 -1.84 -19.36 2.87
CA ALA A 10 -2.36 -20.62 2.33
C ALA A 10 -2.74 -20.54 0.84
N GLU A 11 -2.43 -19.44 0.15
CA GLU A 11 -2.71 -19.24 -1.27
C GLU A 11 -1.56 -18.53 -1.99
N ASP A 12 -1.50 -18.71 -3.31
CA ASP A 12 -0.56 -17.98 -4.16
C ASP A 12 -0.77 -16.46 -4.08
N THR A 13 0.33 -15.74 -4.14
CA THR A 13 0.31 -14.28 -4.26
C THR A 13 1.36 -13.80 -5.28
N THR A 14 1.41 -12.50 -5.49
CA THR A 14 2.55 -11.80 -6.09
C THR A 14 2.87 -10.58 -5.22
N LEU A 15 3.98 -9.89 -5.46
CA LEU A 15 4.29 -8.63 -4.78
C LEU A 15 4.80 -7.65 -5.83
N HIS A 16 3.95 -6.70 -6.20
CA HIS A 16 4.25 -5.67 -7.18
C HIS A 16 4.76 -4.40 -6.52
N TRP A 17 5.74 -3.75 -7.15
CA TRP A 17 6.39 -2.54 -6.69
C TRP A 17 5.81 -1.31 -7.41
N HIS A 18 4.61 -0.91 -7.03
CA HIS A 18 3.89 0.16 -7.70
C HIS A 18 4.64 1.50 -7.64
N GLY A 19 5.02 1.97 -8.82
CA GLY A 19 5.76 3.21 -9.03
C GLY A 19 7.28 3.03 -9.06
N LEU A 20 7.81 1.82 -8.86
CA LEU A 20 9.23 1.55 -9.06
C LEU A 20 9.52 1.28 -10.55
N GLU A 21 10.59 1.90 -11.06
CA GLU A 21 11.12 1.71 -12.41
C GLU A 21 12.10 0.54 -12.39
N ILE A 22 11.59 -0.68 -12.55
CA ILE A 22 12.36 -1.93 -12.46
C ILE A 22 12.00 -2.89 -13.60
N PRO A 23 12.90 -3.84 -13.96
CA PRO A 23 12.63 -4.80 -15.02
C PRO A 23 11.41 -5.69 -14.74
N GLY A 24 10.66 -6.07 -15.78
CA GLY A 24 9.45 -6.89 -15.66
C GLY A 24 9.65 -8.23 -14.93
N ILE A 25 10.84 -8.82 -15.01
CA ILE A 25 11.17 -10.09 -14.33
C ILE A 25 11.18 -9.99 -12.80
N VAL A 26 11.35 -8.78 -12.25
CA VAL A 26 11.33 -8.50 -10.80
C VAL A 26 10.14 -7.60 -10.40
N ASP A 27 9.36 -7.13 -11.37
CA ASP A 27 8.23 -6.21 -11.16
C ASP A 27 7.12 -6.80 -10.28
N GLY A 28 6.87 -8.10 -10.36
CA GLY A 28 5.89 -8.76 -9.50
C GLY A 28 4.42 -8.60 -9.93
N GLY A 29 4.18 -8.27 -11.19
CA GLY A 29 2.89 -8.41 -11.86
C GLY A 29 2.30 -9.84 -11.80
N PRO A 30 1.18 -10.11 -12.50
CA PRO A 30 0.38 -11.33 -12.31
C PRO A 30 1.10 -12.64 -12.64
N GLN A 31 2.16 -12.60 -13.45
CA GLN A 31 3.00 -13.75 -13.78
C GLN A 31 4.06 -14.05 -12.71
N GLY A 32 4.33 -13.11 -11.81
CA GLY A 32 5.34 -13.19 -10.76
C GLY A 32 4.90 -13.98 -9.54
N ILE A 33 4.34 -15.17 -9.75
CA ILE A 33 3.74 -16.01 -8.71
C ILE A 33 4.76 -16.37 -7.63
N ILE A 34 4.32 -16.27 -6.38
CA ILE A 34 4.97 -16.82 -5.20
C ILE A 34 4.01 -17.87 -4.64
N PRO A 35 4.33 -19.18 -4.75
CA PRO A 35 3.45 -20.24 -4.27
C PRO A 35 3.12 -20.10 -2.78
N ALA A 36 1.99 -20.64 -2.33
CA ALA A 36 1.69 -20.79 -0.90
C ALA A 36 2.84 -21.50 -0.16
N GLY A 37 3.32 -20.93 0.93
CA GLY A 37 4.51 -21.41 1.67
C GLY A 37 5.85 -21.20 0.95
N GLY A 38 5.84 -20.65 -0.26
CA GLY A 38 7.03 -20.48 -1.10
C GLY A 38 7.82 -19.22 -0.80
N THR A 39 9.00 -19.12 -1.40
CA THR A 39 9.87 -17.92 -1.34
C THR A 39 10.25 -17.49 -2.75
N ARG A 40 10.31 -16.18 -2.97
CA ARG A 40 10.87 -15.59 -4.20
C ARG A 40 11.88 -14.51 -3.83
N THR A 41 13.09 -14.63 -4.36
CA THR A 41 14.13 -13.62 -4.23
C THR A 41 14.16 -12.74 -5.47
N VAL A 42 14.22 -11.42 -5.28
CA VAL A 42 14.37 -10.45 -6.36
C VAL A 42 15.54 -9.50 -6.08
N THR A 43 16.26 -9.14 -7.13
CA THR A 43 17.39 -8.20 -7.05
C THR A 43 17.20 -7.09 -8.07
N PHE A 44 17.22 -5.85 -7.61
CA PHE A 44 17.14 -4.67 -8.46
C PHE A 44 17.73 -3.45 -7.76
N THR A 45 18.04 -2.42 -8.54
CA THR A 45 18.50 -1.14 -8.02
C THR A 45 17.58 -0.06 -8.57
N PRO A 46 16.77 0.63 -7.74
CA PRO A 46 15.98 1.77 -8.19
C PRO A 46 16.92 2.87 -8.72
N GLN A 47 16.63 3.39 -9.91
CA GLN A 47 17.43 4.45 -10.57
C GLN A 47 16.62 5.74 -10.82
N GLN A 48 15.44 5.84 -10.23
CA GLN A 48 14.54 6.99 -10.34
C GLN A 48 14.74 8.01 -9.20
N ARG A 49 14.11 9.17 -9.33
CA ARG A 49 14.11 10.24 -8.31
C ARG A 49 13.43 9.83 -7.00
N ALA A 50 13.72 10.56 -5.93
CA ALA A 50 13.04 10.39 -4.65
C ALA A 50 11.51 10.45 -4.78
N ALA A 51 10.83 9.45 -4.23
CA ALA A 51 9.40 9.27 -4.35
C ALA A 51 8.83 8.48 -3.16
N THR A 52 7.51 8.59 -2.97
CA THR A 52 6.74 7.65 -2.15
C THR A 52 6.00 6.71 -3.09
N CYS A 53 6.51 5.50 -3.20
CA CYS A 53 5.93 4.38 -3.94
C CYS A 53 5.24 3.44 -2.95
N TRP A 54 4.68 2.34 -3.44
CA TRP A 54 4.03 1.36 -2.58
C TRP A 54 4.14 -0.06 -3.15
N ILE A 55 3.89 -1.05 -2.30
CA ILE A 55 3.86 -2.46 -2.67
C ILE A 55 2.48 -3.04 -2.39
N HIS A 56 2.00 -3.89 -3.29
CA HIS A 56 0.75 -4.61 -3.12
C HIS A 56 0.72 -5.88 -3.99
N PRO A 57 -0.16 -6.84 -3.70
CA PRO A 57 -0.35 -8.00 -4.56
C PRO A 57 -0.89 -7.60 -5.93
N HIS A 58 -0.49 -8.35 -6.95
CA HIS A 58 -1.01 -8.25 -8.32
C HIS A 58 -1.48 -9.62 -8.84
N LYS A 59 -1.89 -10.51 -7.94
CA LYS A 59 -2.36 -11.86 -8.29
C LYS A 59 -3.57 -11.78 -9.23
N HIS A 60 -3.45 -12.48 -10.36
CA HIS A 60 -4.49 -12.55 -11.38
C HIS A 60 -5.85 -12.94 -10.78
N GLY A 61 -6.88 -12.13 -11.08
CA GLY A 61 -8.26 -12.34 -10.59
C GLY A 61 -8.49 -12.14 -9.09
N LYS A 62 -7.43 -11.95 -8.28
CA LYS A 62 -7.53 -11.91 -6.80
C LYS A 62 -6.89 -10.68 -6.16
N THR A 63 -6.35 -9.76 -6.94
CA THR A 63 -5.70 -8.53 -6.45
C THR A 63 -6.60 -7.75 -5.48
N GLY A 64 -7.85 -7.48 -5.88
CA GLY A 64 -8.79 -6.75 -5.03
C GLY A 64 -9.01 -7.42 -3.67
N ARG A 65 -9.18 -8.75 -3.63
CA ARG A 65 -9.35 -9.49 -2.37
C ARG A 65 -8.10 -9.39 -1.51
N GLN A 66 -6.92 -9.65 -2.07
CA GLN A 66 -5.68 -9.69 -1.28
C GLN A 66 -5.31 -8.30 -0.71
N VAL A 67 -5.57 -7.22 -1.45
CA VAL A 67 -5.47 -5.84 -0.93
C VAL A 67 -6.54 -5.57 0.13
N ALA A 68 -7.79 -5.97 -0.09
CA ALA A 68 -8.86 -5.83 0.89
C ALA A 68 -8.55 -6.58 2.19
N MET A 69 -7.88 -7.74 2.14
CA MET A 69 -7.41 -8.48 3.33
C MET A 69 -6.25 -7.80 4.06
N GLY A 70 -5.65 -6.74 3.51
CA GLY A 70 -4.69 -5.88 4.21
C GLY A 70 -3.28 -5.84 3.63
N LEU A 71 -3.00 -6.53 2.51
CA LEU A 71 -1.67 -6.53 1.91
C LEU A 71 -1.42 -5.22 1.14
N ALA A 72 -0.80 -4.25 1.81
CA ALA A 72 -0.23 -3.04 1.23
C ALA A 72 0.93 -2.55 2.10
N GLY A 73 1.95 -1.96 1.47
CA GLY A 73 3.08 -1.35 2.18
C GLY A 73 3.65 -0.17 1.40
N LEU A 74 4.44 0.69 2.04
CA LEU A 74 5.10 1.79 1.34
C LEU A 74 6.54 1.45 0.97
N VAL A 75 7.01 2.08 -0.11
CA VAL A 75 8.42 2.11 -0.49
C VAL A 75 8.83 3.56 -0.59
N LEU A 76 9.83 3.96 0.19
CA LEU A 76 10.37 5.31 0.16
C LEU A 76 11.70 5.30 -0.58
N ILE A 77 11.75 6.03 -1.68
CA ILE A 77 12.98 6.28 -2.42
C ILE A 77 13.51 7.63 -1.98
N GLU A 78 14.78 7.68 -1.60
CA GLU A 78 15.51 8.91 -1.31
C GLU A 78 16.69 9.06 -2.26
N ASP A 79 17.05 10.30 -2.54
CA ASP A 79 18.23 10.67 -3.32
C ASP A 79 18.99 11.82 -2.63
N ASP A 80 20.11 12.23 -3.21
CA ASP A 80 20.92 13.31 -2.65
C ASP A 80 20.25 14.69 -2.79
N GLU A 81 19.29 14.87 -3.71
CA GLU A 81 18.57 16.13 -3.89
C GLU A 81 17.62 16.36 -2.70
N ILE A 82 16.79 15.37 -2.37
CA ILE A 82 15.82 15.49 -1.28
C ILE A 82 16.51 15.63 0.09
N ARG A 83 17.67 15.02 0.28
CA ARG A 83 18.45 15.10 1.53
C ARG A 83 19.03 16.48 1.81
N LYS A 84 19.24 17.29 0.76
CA LYS A 84 19.69 18.69 0.88
C LYS A 84 18.54 19.61 1.28
N LEU A 85 17.30 19.21 1.03
CA LEU A 85 16.12 19.96 1.46
C LEU A 85 15.91 19.79 2.96
N ARG A 86 15.58 20.88 3.66
CA ARG A 86 15.25 20.87 5.09
C ARG A 86 13.79 20.52 5.33
N LEU A 87 13.28 19.49 4.65
CA LEU A 87 11.92 18.98 4.86
C LEU A 87 11.81 18.29 6.23
N PRO A 88 10.61 18.22 6.82
CA PRO A 88 10.33 17.27 7.89
C PRO A 88 10.72 15.85 7.45
N LYS A 89 11.42 15.12 8.32
CA LYS A 89 12.11 13.87 8.00
C LYS A 89 12.28 12.91 9.19
N GLN A 90 11.73 13.24 10.35
CA GLN A 90 11.67 12.32 11.49
C GLN A 90 10.47 11.40 11.30
N TRP A 91 10.75 10.18 10.84
CA TRP A 91 9.73 9.17 10.55
C TRP A 91 8.85 8.91 11.76
N GLY A 92 7.53 9.01 11.57
CA GLY A 92 6.54 8.80 12.64
C GLY A 92 6.41 9.96 13.62
N ILE A 93 7.09 11.09 13.39
CA ILE A 93 6.97 12.31 14.20
C ILE A 93 6.48 13.47 13.33
N ASP A 94 7.32 13.92 12.40
CA ASP A 94 7.01 15.04 11.48
C ASP A 94 7.03 14.62 10.00
N ASP A 95 7.39 13.38 9.70
CA ASP A 95 7.22 12.72 8.41
C ASP A 95 6.44 11.41 8.59
N VAL A 96 5.18 11.40 8.16
CA VAL A 96 4.21 10.37 8.57
C VAL A 96 3.54 9.74 7.35
N PRO A 97 3.51 8.40 7.25
CA PRO A 97 2.69 7.72 6.25
C PRO A 97 1.21 7.88 6.58
N VAL A 98 0.39 8.12 5.57
CA VAL A 98 -1.07 8.19 5.71
C VAL A 98 -1.69 7.35 4.61
N ILE A 99 -1.80 6.05 4.88
CA ILE A 99 -2.45 5.08 4.01
C ILE A 99 -3.92 5.04 4.39
N ILE A 100 -4.77 5.58 3.51
CA ILE A 100 -6.23 5.52 3.70
C ILE A 100 -6.80 4.35 2.94
N GLN A 101 -7.58 3.52 3.62
CA GLN A 101 -8.32 2.41 3.04
C GLN A 101 -9.74 2.40 3.60
N ASP A 102 -10.72 2.02 2.79
CA ASP A 102 -12.05 1.68 3.30
C ASP A 102 -12.26 0.17 3.32
N LYS A 103 -13.05 -0.30 4.30
CA LYS A 103 -13.43 -1.70 4.45
C LYS A 103 -14.88 -1.81 4.91
N ARG A 104 -15.50 -2.95 4.58
CA ARG A 104 -16.79 -3.39 5.15
C ARG A 104 -16.53 -4.63 5.98
N PHE A 105 -17.23 -4.73 7.10
CA PHE A 105 -17.13 -5.86 8.01
C PHE A 105 -18.48 -6.57 8.16
N SER A 106 -18.47 -7.89 8.24
CA SER A 106 -19.63 -8.70 8.60
C SER A 106 -19.93 -8.58 10.10
N ALA A 107 -21.09 -9.11 10.53
CA ALA A 107 -21.53 -9.04 11.93
C ALA A 107 -20.58 -9.75 12.92
N ASP A 108 -19.79 -10.71 12.45
CA ASP A 108 -18.74 -11.41 13.21
C ASP A 108 -17.36 -10.74 13.11
N GLY A 109 -17.28 -9.53 12.51
CA GLY A 109 -16.07 -8.71 12.43
C GLY A 109 -15.08 -9.11 11.34
N GLN A 110 -15.42 -10.07 10.46
CA GLN A 110 -14.57 -10.42 9.32
C GLN A 110 -14.69 -9.38 8.19
N ILE A 111 -13.68 -9.31 7.32
CA ILE A 111 -13.72 -8.44 6.13
C ILE A 111 -14.69 -9.06 5.11
N ASP A 112 -15.76 -8.33 4.78
CA ASP A 112 -16.79 -8.75 3.83
C ASP A 112 -16.41 -8.33 2.39
N TYR A 113 -15.39 -8.99 1.84
CA TYR A 113 -14.98 -8.81 0.46
C TYR A 113 -15.74 -9.74 -0.48
N GLN A 114 -16.31 -9.19 -1.56
CA GLN A 114 -16.92 -9.95 -2.63
C GLN A 114 -16.54 -9.36 -3.99
N LEU A 115 -16.42 -10.23 -4.99
CA LEU A 115 -16.30 -9.85 -6.41
C LEU A 115 -17.47 -10.48 -7.15
N ASP A 116 -18.54 -9.72 -7.27
CA ASP A 116 -19.82 -10.05 -7.89
C ASP A 116 -20.16 -9.05 -9.01
N ILE A 117 -21.35 -9.16 -9.61
CA ILE A 117 -21.76 -8.29 -10.73
C ILE A 117 -21.73 -6.81 -10.33
N MET A 118 -22.17 -6.48 -9.10
CA MET A 118 -22.23 -5.10 -8.64
C MET A 118 -20.84 -4.53 -8.40
N THR A 119 -20.01 -5.22 -7.61
CA THR A 119 -18.65 -4.80 -7.29
C THR A 119 -17.71 -4.85 -8.50
N ALA A 120 -17.98 -5.68 -9.51
CA ALA A 120 -17.29 -5.61 -10.80
C ALA A 120 -17.67 -4.36 -11.60
N ALA A 121 -18.92 -3.86 -11.48
CA ALA A 121 -19.40 -2.70 -12.21
C ALA A 121 -18.99 -1.37 -11.55
N VAL A 122 -19.11 -1.26 -10.22
CA VAL A 122 -18.88 0.01 -9.49
C VAL A 122 -17.71 -0.03 -8.51
N GLY A 123 -17.05 -1.18 -8.37
CA GLY A 123 -15.96 -1.41 -7.43
C GLY A 123 -16.43 -1.84 -6.04
N TRP A 124 -15.53 -2.49 -5.29
CA TRP A 124 -15.74 -2.79 -3.88
C TRP A 124 -15.30 -1.60 -3.01
N PHE A 125 -16.20 -1.13 -2.16
CA PHE A 125 -15.97 -0.07 -1.18
C PHE A 125 -16.74 -0.39 0.09
N GLY A 126 -16.27 0.15 1.20
CA GLY A 126 -16.85 -0.05 2.53
C GLY A 126 -17.35 1.23 3.17
N ASP A 127 -17.86 1.08 4.38
CA ASP A 127 -18.37 2.15 5.25
C ASP A 127 -17.40 2.52 6.38
N THR A 128 -16.37 1.71 6.62
CA THR A 128 -15.38 1.92 7.66
C THR A 128 -14.08 2.43 7.05
N LEU A 129 -13.71 3.67 7.34
CA LEU A 129 -12.45 4.25 6.90
C LEU A 129 -11.34 3.96 7.90
N LEU A 130 -10.21 3.47 7.40
CA LEU A 130 -9.00 3.18 8.16
C LEU A 130 -7.88 4.11 7.71
N THR A 131 -7.05 4.53 8.67
CA THR A 131 -5.80 5.24 8.42
C THR A 131 -4.68 4.42 9.03
N ASN A 132 -3.74 3.95 8.21
CA ASN A 132 -2.69 3.01 8.61
C ASN A 132 -3.23 1.78 9.36
N GLY A 133 -4.41 1.29 8.96
CA GLY A 133 -5.09 0.15 9.60
C GLY A 133 -5.90 0.47 10.86
N ALA A 134 -5.82 1.68 11.40
CA ALA A 134 -6.59 2.08 12.59
C ALA A 134 -7.85 2.88 12.22
N ILE A 135 -8.92 2.73 13.00
CA ILE A 135 -10.13 3.56 12.89
C ILE A 135 -9.84 4.91 13.54
N TYR A 136 -9.95 5.98 12.76
CA TYR A 136 -9.81 7.38 13.20
C TYR A 136 -8.68 7.63 14.22
N PRO A 137 -7.41 7.32 13.88
CA PRO A 137 -6.30 7.53 14.80
C PRO A 137 -5.99 9.01 15.00
N GLN A 138 -5.28 9.30 16.09
CA GLN A 138 -4.66 10.60 16.37
C GLN A 138 -3.15 10.54 16.15
N HIS A 139 -2.56 11.64 15.71
CA HIS A 139 -1.12 11.80 15.57
C HIS A 139 -0.67 13.09 16.25
N SER A 140 0.26 12.98 17.20
CA SER A 140 0.83 14.13 17.90
C SER A 140 2.04 14.65 17.11
N ALA A 141 1.87 15.78 16.43
CA ALA A 141 2.93 16.43 15.68
C ALA A 141 3.57 17.57 16.50
N PRO A 142 4.90 17.80 16.35
CA PRO A 142 5.54 18.98 16.92
C PRO A 142 4.99 20.26 16.27
N LYS A 143 5.17 21.40 16.94
CA LYS A 143 4.84 22.70 16.37
C LYS A 143 5.74 22.96 15.15
N GLY A 144 5.14 23.18 13.99
CA GLY A 144 5.86 23.48 12.75
C GLY A 144 5.24 22.80 11.53
N TRP A 145 6.10 22.38 10.61
CA TRP A 145 5.69 21.67 9.40
C TRP A 145 5.54 20.17 9.67
N LEU A 146 4.44 19.61 9.19
CA LEU A 146 4.18 18.18 9.18
C LEU A 146 4.12 17.70 7.73
N ARG A 147 4.94 16.71 7.39
CA ARG A 147 4.94 16.05 6.09
C ARG A 147 4.06 14.81 6.15
N LEU A 148 3.02 14.80 5.31
CA LEU A 148 2.11 13.67 5.18
C LEU A 148 2.35 12.97 3.84
N ARG A 149 2.66 11.68 3.88
CA ARG A 149 2.81 10.84 2.68
C ARG A 149 1.49 10.10 2.42
N LEU A 150 0.61 10.75 1.68
CA LEU A 150 -0.75 10.27 1.43
C LEU A 150 -0.76 9.17 0.38
N LEU A 151 -1.36 8.03 0.72
CA LEU A 151 -1.68 6.94 -0.20
C LEU A 151 -3.19 6.66 -0.13
N ASN A 152 -3.88 6.71 -1.27
CA ASN A 152 -5.19 6.10 -1.41
C ASN A 152 -5.01 4.60 -1.70
N GLY A 153 -5.14 3.78 -0.66
CA GLY A 153 -5.05 2.32 -0.75
C GLY A 153 -6.43 1.63 -0.80
N CYS A 154 -7.49 2.38 -1.09
CA CYS A 154 -8.83 1.84 -1.31
C CYS A 154 -8.89 1.07 -2.63
N ASN A 155 -9.71 0.02 -2.71
CA ASN A 155 -9.89 -0.75 -3.94
C ASN A 155 -10.56 0.08 -5.05
N ALA A 156 -11.58 0.88 -4.70
CA ALA A 156 -12.38 1.61 -5.69
C ALA A 156 -12.73 3.05 -5.26
N ARG A 157 -12.70 3.35 -3.96
CA ARG A 157 -13.08 4.67 -3.46
C ARG A 157 -12.04 5.73 -3.82
N SER A 158 -12.46 6.78 -4.53
CA SER A 158 -11.69 8.01 -4.67
C SER A 158 -11.81 8.88 -3.42
N LEU A 159 -10.76 9.63 -3.10
CA LEU A 159 -10.68 10.43 -1.89
C LEU A 159 -10.41 11.91 -2.20
N LYS A 160 -11.00 12.79 -1.39
CA LYS A 160 -10.73 14.23 -1.37
C LYS A 160 -10.35 14.66 0.04
N TYR A 161 -9.11 15.08 0.21
CA TYR A 161 -8.58 15.49 1.50
C TYR A 161 -8.87 16.97 1.76
N ARG A 162 -9.33 17.30 2.96
CA ARG A 162 -9.47 18.67 3.45
C ARG A 162 -9.21 18.73 4.94
N ARG A 163 -8.56 19.81 5.39
CA ARG A 163 -8.53 20.16 6.81
C ARG A 163 -9.88 20.77 7.18
N GLN A 164 -10.54 20.25 8.21
CA GLN A 164 -11.70 20.93 8.80
C GLN A 164 -11.19 22.18 9.54
N ARG A 165 -11.81 23.32 9.25
CA ARG A 165 -11.55 24.60 9.90
C ARG A 165 -12.43 24.74 11.13
#